data_AF-A0A6I5CGF4-F1
#
_entry.id   AF-A0A6I5CGF4-F1
#
_cell.length_a   1.000
_cell.length_b   1.000
_cell.length_c   1.000
_cell.angle_alpha   90.00
_cell.angle_beta   90.00
_cell.angle_gamma   90.00
#
_symmetry.space_group_name_H-M   'P 1'
#
loop_
_entity.id
_entity.type
_entity.pdbx_description
1 polymer ?
#
loop_
_entity_poly.entity_id
_entity_poly.type
_entity_poly.pdbx_seq_one_letter_code
_entity_poly.pdbx_strand_id
1 'polypeptide(L)' 'MAYGAHHSPTPPPRPDLGPARDCEHCLGWGTVVTHDGRHELCGTCQSGPDGGPPFGPTAPRHAPH' A
#
# COMPACT_ATOMS: atom_id res chain seq x y z
N MET A 1 -22.23 -8.13 22.68
CA MET A 1 -20.80 -8.48 22.62
C MET A 1 -20.20 -7.75 21.42
N ALA A 2 -19.38 -6.72 21.66
CA ALA A 2 -18.68 -5.99 20.60
C ALA A 2 -17.22 -6.44 20.63
N TYR A 3 -16.84 -7.29 19.69
CA TYR A 3 -15.46 -7.72 19.50
C TYR A 3 -14.68 -6.46 19.08
N GLY A 4 -13.91 -5.91 20.02
CA GLY A 4 -13.11 -4.71 19.77
C GLY A 4 -12.19 -4.97 18.59
N ALA A 5 -12.37 -4.19 17.53
CA ALA A 5 -11.46 -4.14 16.40
C ALA A 5 -10.04 -4.03 16.97
N HIS A 6 -9.23 -5.08 16.78
CA HIS A 6 -7.86 -5.10 17.27
C HIS A 6 -7.17 -3.85 16.76
N HIS A 7 -6.86 -2.95 17.68
CA HIS A 7 -6.29 -1.65 17.40
C HIS A 7 -4.81 -1.90 17.08
N SER A 8 -4.53 -2.39 15.88
CA SER A 8 -3.16 -2.40 15.35
C SER A 8 -2.66 -0.95 15.39
N PRO A 9 -1.59 -0.65 16.15
CA PRO A 9 -1.11 0.72 16.32
C PRO A 9 -0.55 1.33 15.02
N THR A 10 -0.42 0.51 13.97
CA THR A 10 0.04 0.93 12.65
C THR A 10 -1.12 0.79 11.67
N PRO A 11 -1.54 1.88 10.98
CA PRO A 11 -2.54 1.77 9.93
C PRO A 11 -2.05 0.81 8.84
N PRO A 12 -2.93 0.01 8.23
CA PRO A 12 -2.54 -0.87 7.15
C PRO A 12 -1.97 -0.03 5.98
N PRO A 13 -0.95 -0.56 5.26
CA PRO A 13 -0.44 0.11 4.07
C PRO A 13 -1.60 0.35 3.09
N ARG A 14 -1.63 1.52 2.45
CA ARG A 14 -2.64 1.88 1.45
C ARG A 14 -2.08 1.65 0.05
N PRO A 15 -2.25 0.46 -0.55
CA PRO A 15 -1.78 0.21 -1.91
C PRO A 15 -2.63 0.93 -2.95
N ASP A 16 -1.96 1.34 -4.01
CA ASP A 16 -2.54 1.86 -5.23
C ASP A 16 -3.00 0.69 -6.12
N LEU A 17 -4.31 0.49 -6.20
CA LEU A 17 -4.89 -0.65 -6.93
C LEU A 17 -4.85 -0.45 -8.45
N GLY A 18 -4.64 0.78 -8.93
CA GLY A 18 -4.47 1.09 -10.35
C GLY A 18 -3.35 0.26 -10.99
N PRO A 19 -2.08 0.43 -10.57
CA PRO A 19 -0.96 -0.37 -11.07
C PRO A 19 -0.97 -1.82 -10.58
N ALA A 20 -1.66 -2.12 -9.47
CA ALA A 20 -1.72 -3.48 -8.95
C ALA A 20 -2.55 -4.43 -9.81
N ARG A 21 -3.60 -3.93 -10.48
CA ARG A 21 -4.58 -4.75 -11.24
C ARG A 21 -3.94 -5.72 -12.23
N ASP A 22 -2.86 -5.30 -12.89
CA ASP A 22 -2.15 -6.09 -13.91
C ASP A 22 -0.83 -6.67 -13.38
N CYS A 23 -0.58 -6.58 -12.07
CA CYS A 23 0.66 -7.07 -11.47
C CYS A 23 0.54 -8.52 -11.00
N GLU A 24 1.28 -9.42 -11.66
CA GLU A 24 1.31 -10.85 -11.30
C GLU A 24 2.00 -11.12 -9.95
N HIS A 25 2.87 -10.23 -9.48
CA HIS A 25 3.59 -10.42 -8.22
C HIS A 25 2.70 -10.27 -6.98
N CYS A 26 1.73 -9.35 -7.04
CA CYS A 26 0.76 -9.14 -5.97
C CYS A 26 -0.66 -9.57 -6.35
N LEU A 27 -0.87 -10.12 -7.54
CA LEU A 27 -2.16 -10.66 -8.00
C LEU A 27 -3.32 -9.66 -7.90
N GLY A 28 -3.09 -8.38 -8.18
CA GLY A 28 -4.15 -7.35 -8.07
C GLY A 28 -4.28 -6.67 -6.71
N TRP A 29 -3.60 -7.15 -5.67
CA TRP A 29 -3.79 -6.66 -4.30
C TRP A 29 -2.98 -5.40 -3.98
N GLY A 30 -1.86 -5.21 -4.66
CA GLY A 30 -0.92 -4.11 -4.40
C GLY A 30 -0.13 -4.26 -3.10
N THR A 31 -0.41 -5.28 -2.30
CA THR A 31 0.39 -5.70 -1.14
C THR A 31 0.77 -7.16 -1.26
N VAL A 32 1.88 -7.54 -0.63
CA VAL A 32 2.31 -8.92 -0.43
C VAL A 32 2.39 -9.22 1.07
N VAL A 33 2.21 -10.48 1.45
CA VAL A 33 2.43 -10.93 2.82
C VAL A 33 3.86 -11.42 2.94
N THR A 34 4.61 -10.87 3.88
CA THR A 34 5.98 -11.31 4.16
C THR A 34 6.00 -12.65 4.87
N HIS A 35 7.18 -13.27 4.93
CA HIS A 35 7.41 -14.46 5.77
C HIS A 35 6.96 -14.26 7.24
N ASP A 36 7.07 -13.05 7.77
CA ASP A 36 6.66 -12.68 9.13
C ASP A 36 5.13 -12.54 9.29
N GLY A 37 4.37 -12.69 8.20
CA GLY A 37 2.93 -12.48 8.18
C GLY A 37 2.53 -11.01 8.12
N ARG A 38 3.47 -10.11 7.84
CA ARG A 38 3.21 -8.66 7.70
C ARG A 38 2.78 -8.34 6.28
N HIS A 39 1.76 -7.50 6.13
CA HIS A 39 1.40 -6.94 4.83
C HIS A 39 2.36 -5.79 4.49
N GLU A 40 3.05 -5.89 3.36
CA GLU A 40 3.93 -4.86 2.81
C GLU A 40 3.49 -4.49 1.40
N LEU A 41 3.82 -3.28 0.95
CA LEU A 41 3.51 -2.83 -0.41
C LEU A 41 4.30 -3.68 -1.42
N CYS A 42 3.67 -4.01 -2.54
CA CYS A 42 4.32 -4.77 -3.60
C CYS A 42 5.40 -3.93 -4.28
N GLY A 43 6.68 -4.29 -4.09
CA GLY A 43 7.80 -3.57 -4.71
C GLY A 43 7.82 -3.56 -6.24
N THR A 44 7.00 -4.38 -6.91
CA THR A 44 6.90 -4.41 -8.37
C THR A 44 5.98 -3.33 -8.93
N CYS A 45 4.83 -3.09 -8.31
CA CYS A 45 3.81 -2.16 -8.81
C CYS A 45 3.59 -0.93 -7.92
N GLN A 46 4.07 -0.97 -6.68
CA GLN A 46 3.94 0.12 -5.69
C GLN A 46 5.25 0.89 -5.48
N SER A 47 6.33 0.52 -6.16
CA SER A 47 7.57 1.31 -6.18
C SER A 47 7.38 2.57 -7.02
N GLY A 48 6.57 3.51 -6.52
CA GLY A 48 6.67 4.92 -6.89
C GLY A 48 7.95 5.53 -6.30
N PRO A 49 8.45 6.65 -6.84
CA PRO A 49 9.86 7.08 -6.75
C PRO A 49 10.43 7.40 -5.36
N ASP A 50 9.70 7.18 -4.27
CA ASP A 50 10.22 7.42 -2.94
C ASP A 50 9.59 6.43 -1.97
N GLY A 51 10.44 5.63 -1.31
CA GLY A 51 10.13 4.97 -0.06
C GLY A 51 9.90 6.01 1.03
N GLY A 52 8.86 6.82 0.87
CA GLY A 52 8.52 7.90 1.78
C GLY A 52 7.98 7.32 3.10
N PRO A 53 8.35 7.91 4.25
CA PRO A 53 7.84 7.50 5.54
C PRO A 53 6.30 7.55 5.56
N PRO A 54 5.63 6.71 6.40
CA PRO A 54 4.22 6.93 6.66
C PRO A 54 4.05 8.37 7.15
N PHE A 55 2.97 9.05 6.79
CA PHE A 55 2.66 10.46 7.08
C PHE A 55 3.17 11.49 6.05
N GLY A 56 2.53 11.50 4.88
CA GLY A 56 2.47 12.69 4.03
C GLY A 56 1.40 12.53 2.94
N PRO A 57 0.48 13.49 2.74
CA PRO A 57 -0.45 13.42 1.61
C PRO A 57 0.34 13.63 0.32
N THR A 58 0.50 12.57 -0.47
CA THR A 58 0.93 12.72 -1.86
C THR A 58 -0.21 13.37 -2.62
N ALA A 59 -0.10 14.68 -2.83
CA ALA A 59 -0.95 15.38 -3.77
C ALA A 59 -0.41 15.10 -5.17
N PRO A 60 -1.19 14.52 -6.09
CA PRO A 60 -0.80 14.47 -7.48
C PRO A 60 -0.80 15.92 -8.00
N ARG A 61 0.39 16.49 -8.19
CA ARG A 61 0.53 17.74 -8.94
C ARG A 61 0.29 17.42 -10.41
N HIS A 62 -0.99 17.40 -10.80
CA HIS A 62 -1.38 17.60 -12.18
C HIS A 62 -0.82 18.94 -12.65
N ALA A 63 0.03 18.89 -13.67
CA ALA A 63 0.40 20.07 -14.45
C ALA A 63 -0.80 20.52 -15.29
N PRO A 64 -0.99 21.84 -15.46
CA PRO A 64 -1.56 22.34 -16.70
C PRO A 64 -0.58 23.28 -17.43
N HIS A 65 -0.46 22.98 -18.73
CA HIS A 65 0.02 23.70 -19.92
C HIS A 65 0.72 25.07 -19.75
#